data_AF-A0A916JZ90-F1
#
_entry.id   AF-A0A916JZ90-F1
#
_cell.length_a   1.000
_cell.length_b   1.000
_cell.length_c   1.000
_cell.angle_alpha   90.00
_cell.angle_beta   90.00
_cell.angle_gamma   90.00
#
_symmetry.space_group_name_H-M   'P 1'
#
loop_
_entity.id
_entity.type
_entity.pdbx_description
1 polymer ?
#
loop_
_entity_poly.entity_id
_entity_poly.type
_entity_poly.pdbx_seq_one_letter_code
_entity_poly.pdbx_strand_id
1 'polypeptide(L)'
;MRVAEISLPAIRHNVHRIRELTGGAVIAVMKANGYGHGAVHCARAAIEAGAAIIGVADLEEALALREAGIDGPILCWLHGVRVDWDAAVDAGIEVGISHLSQLEGVAAAAGRAGRTADVQFKLDTGLSRNGAGVEEWTDLFARGAELVRSGEIRVRGVFSHMANAGEEHDLVQAARFDEALALLRGAGIEPEFIHLAASAATFARPGLYYNTVRVGMAVYGCSPFPDRTSAELGLIPAMTLRSEIVGLRAVPEGTGVSYGYNHVTQGGTTLALVPMGYADGMPRALNGAGATVAIAGTHCPIVGRIGMDQCIVDVGSLARKVSVGEPVVLFGDPSTGVPPAEVWSEVLGTIVYEVVVGIGPRVLRVAVDHLPGAPDEDVLVPAAGDRSGEPVSQRFDVSDPERMHELGVELGGRLAAGDLVILTGPLGAGKTTLTRGIGEGLGVRGPVTSPTFVLARTHPSLVDGPPLIHLDAYRLADAAELDDLDLDFDGSVVVAEWGAGMLEERGSWIEIVIERPTGSTAAGGALEDEDLGEELIEPRVMTIAGYGPRWADGVLP
;
A
#
# COMPACT_ATOMS: atom_id res chain seq x y z
N MET A 1 -11.82 5.39 -9.03
CA MET A 1 -11.31 4.68 -7.82
C MET A 1 -9.79 4.89 -7.79
N ARG A 2 -9.17 5.13 -6.63
CA ARG A 2 -7.75 5.58 -6.52
C ARG A 2 -6.79 4.39 -6.61
N VAL A 3 -5.88 4.39 -7.58
CA VAL A 3 -5.01 3.23 -7.85
C VAL A 3 -3.55 3.67 -8.04
N ALA A 4 -2.62 2.92 -7.47
CA ALA A 4 -1.20 2.95 -7.82
C ALA A 4 -0.88 1.64 -8.56
N GLU A 5 -0.73 1.71 -9.88
CA GLU A 5 -0.30 0.59 -10.71
C GLU A 5 1.21 0.40 -10.59
N ILE A 6 1.65 -0.82 -10.33
CA ILE A 6 3.04 -1.18 -10.03
C ILE A 6 3.54 -2.14 -11.11
N SER A 7 4.34 -1.64 -12.05
CA SER A 7 4.88 -2.43 -13.15
C SER A 7 5.99 -3.37 -12.66
N LEU A 8 5.69 -4.67 -12.58
CA LEU A 8 6.68 -5.70 -12.26
C LEU A 8 7.76 -5.85 -13.34
N PRO A 9 7.46 -5.73 -14.66
CA PRO A 9 8.50 -5.66 -15.68
C PRO A 9 9.48 -4.50 -15.47
N ALA A 10 9.02 -3.33 -15.00
CA ALA A 10 9.91 -2.22 -14.68
C ALA A 10 10.83 -2.55 -13.49
N ILE A 11 10.30 -3.16 -12.42
CA ILE A 11 11.13 -3.64 -11.29
C ILE A 11 12.21 -4.60 -11.79
N ARG A 12 11.84 -5.59 -12.62
CA ARG A 12 12.79 -6.56 -13.19
C ARG A 12 13.86 -5.87 -14.04
N HIS A 13 13.44 -4.99 -14.94
CA HIS A 13 14.34 -4.19 -15.79
C HIS A 13 15.35 -3.41 -14.96
N ASN A 14 14.89 -2.70 -13.92
CA ASN A 14 15.73 -1.88 -13.07
C ASN A 14 16.77 -2.71 -12.31
N VAL A 15 16.37 -3.86 -11.76
CA VAL A 15 17.31 -4.77 -11.09
C VAL A 15 18.34 -5.32 -12.08
N HIS A 16 17.92 -5.76 -13.27
CA HIS A 16 18.83 -6.21 -14.33
C HIS A 16 19.82 -5.12 -14.73
N ARG A 17 19.35 -3.89 -14.95
CA ARG A 17 20.19 -2.73 -15.29
C ARG A 17 21.28 -2.48 -14.25
N ILE A 18 20.95 -2.59 -12.96
CA ILE A 18 21.90 -2.39 -11.86
C ILE A 18 22.92 -3.53 -11.80
N ARG A 19 22.50 -4.78 -12.06
CA ARG A 19 23.40 -5.92 -12.15
C ARG A 19 24.38 -5.77 -13.31
N GLU A 20 23.91 -5.36 -14.49
CA GLU A 20 24.78 -5.08 -15.64
C GLU A 20 25.76 -3.94 -15.37
N LEU A 21 25.31 -2.88 -14.70
CA LEU A 21 26.15 -1.73 -14.36
C LEU A 21 27.29 -2.09 -13.40
N THR A 22 27.01 -2.97 -12.43
CA THR A 22 27.92 -3.22 -11.31
C THR A 22 28.73 -4.51 -11.47
N GLY A 23 28.22 -5.49 -12.23
CA GLY A 23 28.77 -6.84 -12.33
C GLY A 23 28.70 -7.65 -11.03
N GLY A 24 28.15 -7.08 -9.96
CA GLY A 24 28.09 -7.66 -8.62
C GLY A 24 26.71 -8.14 -8.21
N ALA A 25 26.61 -8.62 -6.97
CA ALA A 25 25.34 -8.97 -6.36
C ALA A 25 24.50 -7.72 -6.05
N VAL A 26 23.18 -7.86 -6.08
CA VAL A 26 22.24 -6.77 -5.77
C VAL A 26 21.40 -7.18 -4.57
N ILE A 27 21.44 -6.35 -3.52
CA ILE A 27 20.46 -6.36 -2.44
C ILE A 27 19.36 -5.37 -2.80
N ALA A 28 18.15 -5.88 -3.07
CA ALA A 28 17.00 -5.06 -3.43
C ALA A 28 16.23 -4.65 -2.16
N VAL A 29 16.15 -3.35 -1.88
CA VAL A 29 15.61 -2.84 -0.62
C VAL A 29 14.10 -2.60 -0.72
N MET A 30 13.34 -3.30 0.13
CA MET A 30 11.86 -3.40 0.14
C MET A 30 11.22 -2.85 1.42
N LYS A 31 11.97 -2.12 2.26
CA LYS A 31 11.43 -1.44 3.45
C LYS A 31 10.32 -0.45 3.10
N ALA A 32 9.54 -0.05 4.09
CA ALA A 32 8.39 0.83 4.00
C ALA A 32 7.38 0.36 2.92
N ASN A 33 6.98 -0.91 3.01
CA ASN A 33 6.11 -1.58 2.04
C ASN A 33 6.58 -1.42 0.58
N GLY A 34 7.85 -1.72 0.33
CA GLY A 34 8.46 -1.53 -0.99
C GLY A 34 8.49 -0.07 -1.42
N TYR A 35 8.86 0.85 -0.52
CA TYR A 35 8.77 2.30 -0.76
C TYR A 35 7.37 2.73 -1.25
N GLY A 36 6.31 2.15 -0.67
CA GLY A 36 4.92 2.39 -1.04
C GLY A 36 4.41 1.61 -2.27
N HIS A 37 5.24 0.79 -2.93
CA HIS A 37 4.89 0.03 -4.13
C HIS A 37 4.30 -1.37 -3.84
N GLY A 38 4.24 -1.80 -2.58
CA GLY A 38 3.83 -3.17 -2.24
C GLY A 38 5.02 -4.12 -2.21
N ALA A 39 5.47 -4.48 -1.00
CA ALA A 39 6.73 -5.20 -0.81
C ALA A 39 6.73 -6.62 -1.40
N VAL A 40 5.64 -7.37 -1.24
CA VAL A 40 5.56 -8.79 -1.64
C VAL A 40 5.74 -8.95 -3.15
N HIS A 41 4.94 -8.25 -3.96
CA HIS A 41 5.02 -8.35 -5.42
C HIS A 41 6.38 -7.83 -5.94
N CYS A 42 6.88 -6.73 -5.38
CA CYS A 42 8.18 -6.18 -5.76
C CYS A 42 9.35 -7.12 -5.39
N ALA A 43 9.28 -7.80 -4.25
CA ALA A 43 10.29 -8.76 -3.81
C ALA A 43 10.37 -9.96 -4.77
N ARG A 44 9.22 -10.54 -5.16
CA ARG A 44 9.17 -11.63 -6.16
C ARG A 44 9.81 -11.21 -7.49
N ALA A 45 9.39 -10.07 -8.02
CA ALA A 45 9.95 -9.52 -9.26
C ALA A 45 11.46 -9.25 -9.16
N ALA A 46 11.93 -8.70 -8.03
CA ALA A 46 13.36 -8.46 -7.82
C ALA A 46 14.17 -9.77 -7.76
N ILE A 47 13.66 -10.81 -7.10
CA ILE A 47 14.30 -12.13 -7.04
C ILE A 47 14.36 -12.77 -8.44
N GLU A 48 13.27 -12.72 -9.21
CA GLU A 48 13.22 -13.19 -10.59
C GLU A 48 14.30 -12.52 -11.47
N ALA A 49 14.54 -11.22 -11.26
CA ALA A 49 15.59 -10.48 -11.96
C ALA A 49 17.02 -10.74 -11.44
N GLY A 50 17.15 -11.55 -10.38
CA GLY A 50 18.42 -11.98 -9.81
C GLY A 50 18.94 -11.09 -8.68
N ALA A 51 18.06 -10.43 -7.93
CA ALA A 51 18.44 -9.90 -6.61
C ALA A 51 18.93 -11.06 -5.73
N ALA A 52 20.09 -10.88 -5.09
CA ALA A 52 20.70 -11.92 -4.25
C ALA A 52 20.10 -11.95 -2.84
N ILE A 53 19.65 -10.79 -2.34
CA ILE A 53 19.05 -10.63 -1.02
C ILE A 53 17.94 -9.58 -1.10
N ILE A 54 16.84 -9.79 -0.39
CA ILE A 54 15.85 -8.74 -0.12
C ILE A 54 16.20 -8.02 1.19
N GLY A 55 16.33 -6.70 1.14
CA GLY A 55 16.70 -5.89 2.31
C GLY A 55 15.50 -5.12 2.87
N VAL A 56 15.23 -5.22 4.17
CA VAL A 56 14.18 -4.44 4.86
C VAL A 56 14.76 -3.72 6.08
N ALA A 57 13.98 -2.83 6.70
CA ALA A 57 14.48 -2.09 7.85
C ALA A 57 14.41 -2.95 9.12
N ASP A 58 13.21 -3.35 9.49
CA ASP A 58 12.89 -4.02 10.76
C ASP A 58 12.59 -5.51 10.58
N LEU A 59 12.43 -6.21 11.71
CA LEU A 59 12.22 -7.65 11.71
C LEU A 59 10.79 -7.98 11.28
N GLU A 60 9.83 -7.14 11.65
CA GLU A 60 8.41 -7.30 11.33
C GLU A 60 8.19 -7.27 9.81
N GLU A 61 8.83 -6.36 9.08
CA GLU A 61 8.85 -6.35 7.61
C GLU A 61 9.44 -7.64 7.03
N ALA A 62 10.50 -8.18 7.65
CA ALA A 62 11.15 -9.40 7.17
C ALA A 62 10.27 -10.64 7.38
N LEU A 63 9.63 -10.73 8.55
CA LEU A 63 8.70 -11.80 8.90
C LEU A 63 7.45 -11.76 8.01
N ALA A 64 6.89 -10.57 7.77
CA ALA A 64 5.75 -10.41 6.85
C ALA A 64 6.10 -10.89 5.42
N LEU A 65 7.31 -10.62 4.93
CA LEU A 65 7.76 -11.17 3.65
C LEU A 65 7.90 -12.70 3.68
N ARG A 66 8.42 -13.27 4.77
CA ARG A 66 8.50 -14.74 4.93
C ARG A 66 7.14 -15.40 4.92
N GLU A 67 6.20 -14.86 5.69
CA GLU A 67 4.82 -15.34 5.78
C GLU A 67 4.11 -15.25 4.43
N ALA A 68 4.38 -14.20 3.65
CA ALA A 68 3.91 -14.06 2.27
C ALA A 68 4.61 -14.99 1.25
N GLY A 69 5.42 -15.94 1.71
CA GLY A 69 6.09 -16.95 0.88
C GLY A 69 7.27 -16.41 0.06
N ILE A 70 7.91 -15.32 0.50
CA ILE A 70 9.17 -14.89 -0.11
C ILE A 70 10.28 -15.82 0.38
N ASP A 71 10.75 -16.67 -0.53
CA ASP A 71 11.90 -17.57 -0.32
C ASP A 71 13.24 -16.86 -0.59
N GLY A 72 14.35 -17.47 -0.14
CA GLY A 72 15.71 -16.96 -0.35
C GLY A 72 16.13 -15.88 0.67
N PRO A 73 17.37 -15.35 0.61
CA PRO A 73 17.92 -14.47 1.65
C PRO A 73 17.12 -13.18 1.90
N ILE A 74 16.79 -12.90 3.16
CA ILE A 74 16.17 -11.64 3.61
C ILE A 74 17.03 -11.06 4.73
N LEU A 75 17.45 -9.79 4.60
CA LEU A 75 18.27 -9.07 5.56
C LEU A 75 17.48 -7.92 6.19
N CYS A 76 17.42 -7.84 7.51
CA CYS A 76 16.95 -6.66 8.26
C CYS A 76 18.07 -6.10 9.14
N TRP A 77 18.04 -4.80 9.49
CA TRP A 77 19.19 -4.13 10.13
C TRP A 77 18.86 -3.04 11.17
N LEU A 78 17.58 -2.83 11.46
CA LEU A 78 17.11 -1.87 12.44
C LEU A 78 16.38 -2.62 13.55
N HIS A 79 17.06 -2.79 14.68
CA HIS A 79 16.58 -3.62 15.77
C HIS A 79 16.35 -2.79 17.02
N GLY A 80 15.15 -2.90 17.59
CA GLY A 80 14.85 -2.38 18.91
C GLY A 80 15.50 -3.22 20.02
N VAL A 81 15.50 -2.70 21.24
CA VAL A 81 16.07 -3.39 22.43
C VAL A 81 15.30 -4.65 22.84
N ARG A 82 14.06 -4.83 22.37
CA ARG A 82 13.18 -5.97 22.64
C ARG A 82 12.88 -6.81 21.40
N VAL A 83 13.73 -6.71 20.38
CA VAL A 83 13.60 -7.54 19.18
C VAL A 83 13.56 -9.02 19.55
N ASP A 84 12.68 -9.76 18.88
CA ASP A 84 12.56 -11.20 19.05
C ASP A 84 13.59 -11.93 18.18
N TRP A 85 14.76 -12.19 18.77
CA TRP A 85 15.83 -12.91 18.08
C TRP A 85 15.47 -14.37 17.78
N ASP A 86 14.60 -14.99 18.58
CA ASP A 86 14.16 -16.37 18.34
C ASP A 86 13.34 -16.42 17.05
N ALA A 87 12.39 -15.49 16.87
CA ALA A 87 11.61 -15.37 15.64
C ALA A 87 12.49 -15.14 14.39
N ALA A 88 13.52 -14.30 14.50
CA ALA A 88 14.45 -14.05 13.39
C ALA A 88 15.20 -15.33 12.98
N VAL A 89 15.73 -16.08 13.96
CA VAL A 89 16.47 -17.33 13.71
C VAL A 89 15.55 -18.41 13.16
N ASP A 90 14.34 -18.55 13.73
CA ASP A 90 13.37 -19.56 13.32
C ASP A 90 12.91 -19.33 11.87
N ALA A 91 12.66 -18.08 11.48
CA ALA A 91 12.30 -17.69 10.12
C ALA A 91 13.50 -17.62 9.15
N GLY A 92 14.73 -17.88 9.61
CA GLY A 92 15.93 -17.82 8.78
C GLY A 92 16.18 -16.43 8.19
N ILE A 93 15.96 -15.39 8.98
CA ILE A 93 16.23 -14.00 8.62
C ILE A 93 17.70 -13.67 8.92
N GLU A 94 18.38 -13.04 7.96
CA GLU A 94 19.71 -12.50 8.18
C GLU A 94 19.64 -11.19 8.97
N VAL A 95 20.54 -11.04 9.95
CA VAL A 95 20.50 -9.92 10.89
C VAL A 95 21.70 -8.98 10.71
N GLY A 96 21.41 -7.70 10.50
CA GLY A 96 22.39 -6.62 10.47
C GLY A 96 22.82 -6.18 11.88
N ILE A 97 23.99 -6.64 12.32
CA ILE A 97 24.51 -6.41 13.67
C ILE A 97 25.28 -5.09 13.73
N SER A 98 24.83 -4.19 14.60
CA SER A 98 25.44 -2.88 14.83
C SER A 98 26.15 -2.77 16.18
N HIS A 99 25.85 -3.68 17.12
CA HIS A 99 26.43 -3.67 18.47
C HIS A 99 26.70 -5.07 18.97
N LEU A 100 27.67 -5.21 19.88
CA LEU A 100 28.02 -6.50 20.49
C LEU A 100 26.83 -7.17 21.20
N SER A 101 25.98 -6.39 21.87
CA SER A 101 24.78 -6.93 22.54
C SER A 101 23.77 -7.58 21.58
N GLN A 102 23.67 -7.07 20.34
CA GLN A 102 22.84 -7.67 19.31
C GLN A 102 23.45 -8.99 18.82
N LEU A 103 24.79 -9.02 18.67
CA LEU A 103 25.52 -10.25 18.31
C LEU A 103 25.27 -11.37 19.33
N GLU A 104 25.42 -11.07 20.62
CA GLU A 104 25.15 -12.03 21.69
C GLU A 104 23.69 -12.47 21.72
N GLY A 105 22.75 -11.54 21.51
CA GLY A 105 21.33 -11.84 21.48
C GLY A 105 20.97 -12.86 20.39
N VAL A 106 21.44 -12.62 19.17
CA VAL A 106 21.24 -13.53 18.03
C VAL A 106 21.94 -14.87 18.24
N ALA A 107 23.19 -14.87 18.72
CA ALA A 107 23.92 -16.11 18.98
C ALA A 107 23.26 -16.95 20.08
N ALA A 108 22.72 -16.32 21.12
CA ALA A 108 21.99 -17.01 22.17
C ALA A 108 20.68 -17.63 21.64
N ALA A 109 19.94 -16.93 20.76
CA ALA A 109 18.76 -17.47 20.09
C ALA A 109 19.13 -18.66 19.17
N ALA A 110 20.21 -18.51 18.40
CA ALA A 110 20.76 -19.57 17.56
C ALA A 110 21.09 -20.84 18.37
N GLY A 111 21.77 -20.67 19.51
CA GLY A 111 22.07 -21.74 20.44
C GLY A 111 20.83 -22.42 21.05
N ARG A 112 19.77 -21.65 21.38
CA ARG A 112 18.49 -22.21 21.84
C ARG A 112 17.78 -23.02 20.76
N ALA A 113 17.77 -22.52 19.53
CA ALA A 113 17.15 -23.17 18.38
C ALA A 113 17.97 -24.36 17.84
N GLY A 114 19.23 -24.51 18.26
CA GLY A 114 20.14 -25.50 17.68
C GLY A 114 20.45 -25.24 16.20
N ARG A 115 20.44 -23.96 15.79
CA ARG A 115 20.66 -23.51 14.42
C ARG A 115 21.83 -22.54 14.36
N THR A 116 22.43 -22.38 13.19
CA THR A 116 23.41 -21.30 12.93
C THR A 116 22.66 -20.09 12.40
N ALA A 117 22.81 -18.94 13.05
CA ALA A 117 22.21 -17.69 12.59
C ALA A 117 23.08 -16.97 11.55
N ASP A 118 22.47 -16.44 10.51
CA ASP A 118 23.15 -15.62 9.51
C ASP A 118 23.18 -14.17 9.93
N VAL A 119 24.38 -13.59 9.99
CA VAL A 119 24.57 -12.19 10.40
C VAL A 119 25.41 -11.42 9.40
N GLN A 120 25.19 -10.10 9.36
CA GLN A 120 26.03 -9.17 8.63
C GLN A 120 26.46 -8.01 9.54
N PHE A 121 27.74 -7.67 9.58
CA PHE A 121 28.21 -6.57 10.42
C PHE A 121 27.95 -5.22 9.75
N LYS A 122 27.20 -4.37 10.45
CA LYS A 122 26.97 -2.99 10.06
C LYS A 122 27.93 -2.08 10.80
N LEU A 123 28.68 -1.30 10.05
CA LEU A 123 29.75 -0.44 10.58
C LEU A 123 29.41 1.03 10.32
N ASP A 124 29.76 1.90 11.25
CA ASP A 124 29.71 3.34 11.02
C ASP A 124 31.06 3.85 10.50
N THR A 125 31.08 4.28 9.24
CA THR A 125 32.29 4.84 8.62
C THR A 125 32.24 6.37 8.53
N GLY A 126 31.17 7.01 9.02
CA GLY A 126 31.02 8.47 9.01
C GLY A 126 29.60 8.97 8.77
N LEU A 127 28.58 8.11 8.78
CA LEU A 127 27.19 8.56 8.68
C LEU A 127 26.64 8.97 10.05
N SER A 128 27.22 8.47 11.15
CA SER A 128 26.84 8.83 12.53
C SER A 128 25.37 8.54 12.83
N ARG A 129 24.88 7.36 12.40
CA ARG A 129 23.46 6.98 12.50
C ARG A 129 23.24 5.65 13.20
N ASN A 130 23.84 4.59 12.69
CA ASN A 130 23.77 3.23 13.21
C ASN A 130 24.93 2.42 12.60
N GLY A 131 25.36 1.38 13.29
CA GLY A 131 26.55 0.60 12.99
C GLY A 131 27.59 0.72 14.11
N ALA A 132 28.47 -0.26 14.21
CA ALA A 132 29.53 -0.27 15.21
C ALA A 132 30.51 0.88 14.95
N GLY A 133 30.87 1.61 15.99
CA GLY A 133 31.91 2.64 15.93
C GLY A 133 33.30 2.04 15.71
N VAL A 134 34.25 2.85 15.21
CA VAL A 134 35.63 2.42 14.91
C VAL A 134 36.29 1.78 16.14
N GLU A 135 36.00 2.31 17.31
CA GLU A 135 36.48 1.84 18.61
C GLU A 135 35.91 0.46 19.01
N GLU A 136 34.77 0.05 18.45
CA GLU A 136 34.09 -1.21 18.78
C GLU A 136 34.45 -2.35 17.79
N TRP A 137 35.01 -2.03 16.62
CA TRP A 137 35.23 -3.00 15.53
C TRP A 137 36.07 -4.20 15.96
N THR A 138 37.19 -3.96 16.63
CA THR A 138 38.11 -5.04 17.04
C THR A 138 37.41 -6.05 17.95
N ASP A 139 36.66 -5.56 18.94
CA ASP A 139 35.96 -6.42 19.90
C ASP A 139 34.79 -7.16 19.24
N LEU A 140 34.03 -6.46 18.39
CA LEU A 140 32.93 -7.06 17.62
C LEU A 140 33.43 -8.20 16.71
N PHE A 141 34.54 -7.99 16.00
CA PHE A 141 35.08 -8.98 15.06
C PHE A 141 35.74 -10.15 15.79
N ALA A 142 36.47 -9.89 16.88
CA ALA A 142 37.04 -10.94 17.72
C ALA A 142 35.94 -11.85 18.27
N ARG A 143 34.86 -11.26 18.80
CA ARG A 143 33.73 -12.02 19.30
C ARG A 143 32.97 -12.75 18.20
N GLY A 144 32.77 -12.10 17.05
CA GLY A 144 32.21 -12.75 15.85
C GLY A 144 32.99 -14.00 15.46
N ALA A 145 34.33 -13.93 15.47
CA ALA A 145 35.17 -15.05 15.10
C ALA A 145 35.09 -16.22 16.10
N GLU A 146 34.88 -15.94 17.38
CA GLU A 146 34.59 -16.98 18.38
C GLU A 146 33.28 -17.70 18.08
N LEU A 147 32.20 -16.95 17.87
CA LEU A 147 30.87 -17.50 17.60
C LEU A 147 30.79 -18.24 16.27
N VAL A 148 31.58 -17.84 15.27
CA VAL A 148 31.74 -18.61 14.03
C VAL A 148 32.42 -19.95 14.30
N ARG A 149 33.44 -20.00 15.16
CA ARG A 149 34.16 -21.26 15.50
C ARG A 149 33.30 -22.24 16.29
N SER A 150 32.44 -21.74 17.18
CA SER A 150 31.51 -22.58 17.95
C SER A 150 30.21 -22.92 17.19
N GLY A 151 29.98 -22.31 16.04
CA GLY A 151 28.94 -22.68 15.08
C GLY A 151 27.58 -22.04 15.31
N GLU A 152 27.46 -21.11 16.25
CA GLU A 152 26.22 -20.38 16.56
C GLU A 152 25.89 -19.36 15.47
N ILE A 153 26.88 -18.78 14.80
CA ILE A 153 26.65 -17.80 13.74
C ILE A 153 27.47 -18.08 12.48
N ARG A 154 27.01 -17.54 11.35
CA ARG A 154 27.76 -17.37 10.12
C ARG A 154 27.74 -15.89 9.74
N VAL A 155 28.92 -15.28 9.66
CA VAL A 155 29.06 -13.89 9.20
C VAL A 155 29.04 -13.87 7.66
N ARG A 156 27.86 -13.65 7.07
CA ARG A 156 27.68 -13.62 5.61
C ARG A 156 28.14 -12.31 4.99
N GLY A 157 28.12 -11.19 5.72
CA GLY A 157 28.42 -9.90 5.12
C GLY A 157 28.95 -8.85 6.06
N VAL A 158 29.47 -7.78 5.45
CA VAL A 158 29.88 -6.54 6.13
C VAL A 158 29.42 -5.36 5.29
N PHE A 159 28.90 -4.33 5.95
CA PHE A 159 28.37 -3.17 5.26
C PHE A 159 28.42 -1.88 6.06
N SER A 160 28.38 -0.76 5.33
CA SER A 160 28.10 0.55 5.89
C SER A 160 27.10 1.28 4.99
N HIS A 161 26.85 2.57 5.23
CA HIS A 161 25.97 3.38 4.43
C HIS A 161 26.59 4.74 4.14
N MET A 162 26.69 5.07 2.86
CA MET A 162 27.25 6.34 2.39
C MET A 162 26.43 7.53 2.86
N ALA A 163 27.12 8.60 3.26
CA ALA A 163 26.53 9.90 3.52
C ALA A 163 26.26 10.68 2.21
N ASN A 164 26.98 10.38 1.14
CA ASN A 164 26.95 11.11 -0.14
C ASN A 164 27.26 12.61 0.05
N ALA A 165 28.25 12.92 0.90
CA ALA A 165 28.59 14.28 1.34
C ALA A 165 29.60 14.97 0.40
N GLY A 166 29.74 14.47 -0.83
CA GLY A 166 30.71 14.93 -1.81
C GLY A 166 31.91 13.98 -1.92
N GLU A 167 32.61 14.04 -3.05
CA GLU A 167 33.62 13.06 -3.45
C GLU A 167 34.72 12.85 -2.39
N GLU A 168 35.25 13.93 -1.81
CA GLU A 168 36.29 13.84 -0.77
C GLU A 168 35.81 13.08 0.48
N HIS A 169 34.64 13.43 1.02
CA HIS A 169 34.07 12.77 2.19
C HIS A 169 33.67 11.32 1.88
N ASP A 170 33.16 11.06 0.68
CA ASP A 170 32.81 9.71 0.21
C ASP A 170 34.06 8.81 0.20
N LEU A 171 35.20 9.32 -0.28
CA LEU A 171 36.47 8.59 -0.29
C LEU A 171 37.01 8.32 1.13
N VAL A 172 36.83 9.26 2.06
CA VAL A 172 37.19 9.04 3.47
C VAL A 172 36.35 7.94 4.11
N GLN A 173 35.04 7.91 3.84
CA GLN A 173 34.18 6.82 4.32
C GLN A 173 34.58 5.47 3.71
N ALA A 174 34.94 5.44 2.42
CA ALA A 174 35.39 4.23 1.75
C ALA A 174 36.71 3.71 2.32
N ALA A 175 37.69 4.58 2.55
CA ALA A 175 38.97 4.20 3.17
C ALA A 175 38.78 3.58 4.56
N ARG A 176 37.90 4.15 5.39
CA ARG A 176 37.54 3.57 6.69
C ARG A 176 36.86 2.21 6.57
N PHE A 177 36.02 2.02 5.54
CA PHE A 177 35.40 0.74 5.29
C PHE A 177 36.43 -0.33 4.88
N ASP A 178 37.43 0.04 4.09
CA ASP A 178 38.55 -0.84 3.70
C ASP A 178 39.40 -1.24 4.92
N GLU A 179 39.67 -0.30 5.84
CA GLU A 179 40.34 -0.58 7.11
C GLU A 179 39.55 -1.59 7.95
N ALA A 180 38.23 -1.43 8.06
CA ALA A 180 37.39 -2.37 8.78
C ALA A 180 37.38 -3.76 8.15
N LEU A 181 37.33 -3.83 6.81
CA LEU A 181 37.40 -5.09 6.08
C LEU A 181 38.74 -5.81 6.32
N ALA A 182 39.85 -5.06 6.37
CA ALA A 182 41.16 -5.62 6.70
C ALA A 182 41.20 -6.18 8.13
N LEU A 183 40.60 -5.48 9.11
CA LEU A 183 40.48 -5.95 10.49
C LEU A 183 39.61 -7.22 10.60
N LEU A 184 38.47 -7.25 9.92
CA LEU A 184 37.56 -8.41 9.90
C LEU A 184 38.26 -9.65 9.32
N ARG A 185 38.99 -9.47 8.20
CA ARG A 185 39.82 -10.53 7.60
C ARG A 185 40.95 -10.98 8.53
N GLY A 186 41.58 -10.03 9.23
CA GLY A 186 42.60 -10.32 10.25
C GLY A 186 42.07 -11.16 11.42
N ALA A 187 40.77 -11.04 11.75
CA ALA A 187 40.08 -11.88 12.72
C ALA A 187 39.72 -13.29 12.18
N GLY A 188 40.02 -13.57 10.90
CA GLY A 188 39.76 -14.85 10.26
C GLY A 188 38.37 -15.00 9.65
N ILE A 189 37.64 -13.89 9.46
CA ILE A 189 36.32 -13.88 8.83
C ILE A 189 36.45 -13.33 7.40
N GLU A 190 36.08 -14.12 6.41
CA GLU A 190 35.94 -13.66 5.02
C GLU A 190 34.43 -13.54 4.68
N PRO A 191 33.88 -12.32 4.59
CA PRO A 191 32.47 -12.12 4.29
C PRO A 191 32.15 -12.42 2.81
N GLU A 192 31.00 -13.04 2.56
CA GLU A 192 30.48 -13.29 1.21
C GLU A 192 30.00 -11.99 0.55
N PHE A 193 29.31 -11.12 1.30
CA PHE A 193 28.79 -9.85 0.81
C PHE A 193 29.50 -8.67 1.44
N ILE A 194 30.09 -7.82 0.60
CA ILE A 194 30.75 -6.58 0.99
C ILE A 194 30.00 -5.47 0.26
N HIS A 195 29.24 -4.65 1.00
CA HIS A 195 28.37 -3.63 0.38
C HIS A 195 28.44 -2.28 1.08
N LEU A 196 28.70 -1.24 0.30
CA LEU A 196 28.76 0.15 0.77
C LEU A 196 27.80 1.04 -0.02
N ALA A 197 27.82 0.92 -1.34
CA ALA A 197 27.02 1.74 -2.23
C ALA A 197 25.51 1.46 -2.11
N ALA A 198 24.76 2.51 -1.82
CA ALA A 198 23.32 2.59 -2.06
C ALA A 198 23.03 3.26 -3.42
N SER A 199 21.75 3.42 -3.79
CA SER A 199 21.34 3.88 -5.13
C SER A 199 22.15 5.07 -5.68
N ALA A 200 22.35 6.15 -4.92
CA ALA A 200 23.14 7.29 -5.39
C ALA A 200 24.61 6.91 -5.68
N ALA A 201 25.30 6.27 -4.73
CA ALA A 201 26.68 5.84 -4.91
C ALA A 201 26.83 4.80 -6.03
N THR A 202 25.84 3.93 -6.24
CA THR A 202 25.82 2.95 -7.34
C THR A 202 25.90 3.62 -8.73
N PHE A 203 25.31 4.79 -8.91
CA PHE A 203 25.37 5.51 -10.20
C PHE A 203 26.45 6.61 -10.25
N ALA A 204 26.97 7.06 -9.10
CA ALA A 204 27.93 8.16 -9.03
C ALA A 204 29.37 7.74 -8.72
N ARG A 205 29.60 6.51 -8.21
CA ARG A 205 30.89 6.06 -7.68
C ARG A 205 31.18 4.59 -8.05
N PRO A 206 31.61 4.31 -9.29
CA PRO A 206 31.91 2.94 -9.72
C PRO A 206 32.94 2.18 -8.88
N GLY A 207 33.87 2.89 -8.24
CA GLY A 207 34.86 2.30 -7.33
C GLY A 207 34.30 1.77 -6.01
N LEU A 208 33.04 2.05 -5.67
CA LEU A 208 32.44 1.71 -4.36
C LEU A 208 31.43 0.56 -4.42
N TYR A 209 31.39 -0.19 -5.52
CA TYR A 209 30.50 -1.33 -5.67
C TYR A 209 30.90 -2.53 -4.81
N TYR A 210 32.20 -2.66 -4.51
CA TYR A 210 32.77 -3.87 -3.92
C TYR A 210 32.31 -5.12 -4.70
N ASN A 211 31.74 -6.13 -4.04
CA ASN A 211 31.12 -7.26 -4.73
C ASN A 211 29.58 -7.20 -4.69
N THR A 212 28.99 -6.25 -3.96
CA THR A 212 27.55 -6.18 -3.70
C THR A 212 27.09 -4.73 -3.53
N VAL A 213 25.98 -4.36 -4.17
CA VAL A 213 25.32 -3.04 -3.98
C VAL A 213 23.96 -3.19 -3.30
N ARG A 214 23.52 -2.19 -2.53
CA ARG A 214 22.27 -2.21 -1.76
C ARG A 214 21.33 -1.09 -2.15
N VAL A 215 20.43 -1.36 -3.09
CA VAL A 215 19.66 -0.35 -3.83
C VAL A 215 18.19 -0.33 -3.44
N GLY A 216 17.65 0.87 -3.18
CA GLY A 216 16.23 1.10 -2.88
C GLY A 216 15.53 1.76 -4.05
N MET A 217 15.47 3.10 -4.09
CA MET A 217 14.76 3.86 -5.14
C MET A 217 15.10 3.47 -6.57
N ALA A 218 16.35 3.09 -6.84
CA ALA A 218 16.73 2.64 -8.17
C ALA A 218 16.00 1.36 -8.61
N VAL A 219 15.60 0.47 -7.69
CA VAL A 219 14.78 -0.72 -7.98
C VAL A 219 13.40 -0.30 -8.50
N TYR A 220 12.83 0.75 -7.93
CA TYR A 220 11.54 1.33 -8.34
C TYR A 220 11.65 2.31 -9.51
N GLY A 221 12.86 2.46 -10.04
CA GLY A 221 13.14 3.27 -11.22
C GLY A 221 13.07 4.77 -10.99
N CYS A 222 13.20 5.22 -9.75
CA CYS A 222 13.30 6.64 -9.43
C CYS A 222 14.78 7.05 -9.36
N SER A 223 15.10 8.19 -9.97
CA SER A 223 16.45 8.76 -9.87
C SER A 223 16.76 9.17 -8.43
N PRO A 224 17.95 8.85 -7.90
CA PRO A 224 18.40 9.36 -6.61
C PRO A 224 19.02 10.77 -6.72
N PHE A 225 18.94 11.43 -7.88
CA PHE A 225 19.59 12.72 -8.14
C PHE A 225 18.60 13.78 -8.62
N PRO A 226 18.82 15.07 -8.25
CA PRO A 226 18.04 16.17 -8.78
C PRO A 226 18.46 16.60 -10.19
N ASP A 227 19.69 16.26 -10.61
CA ASP A 227 20.30 16.73 -11.86
C ASP A 227 20.25 15.69 -12.99
N ARG A 228 19.70 14.50 -12.73
CA ARG A 228 19.59 13.39 -13.67
C ARG A 228 18.25 12.70 -13.53
N THR A 229 17.63 12.42 -14.65
CA THR A 229 16.35 11.71 -14.78
C THR A 229 16.54 10.19 -14.68
N SER A 230 15.45 9.46 -14.41
CA SER A 230 15.45 7.99 -14.45
C SER A 230 15.89 7.45 -15.81
N ALA A 231 15.43 8.07 -16.90
CA ALA A 231 15.77 7.67 -18.26
C ALA A 231 17.28 7.80 -18.55
N GLU A 232 17.94 8.85 -18.08
CA GLU A 232 19.40 9.02 -18.22
C GLU A 232 20.20 7.94 -17.47
N LEU A 233 19.63 7.36 -16.42
CA LEU A 233 20.22 6.23 -15.69
C LEU A 233 19.87 4.87 -16.32
N GLY A 234 18.99 4.85 -17.32
CA GLY A 234 18.42 3.65 -17.93
C GLY A 234 17.40 2.95 -17.02
N LEU A 235 16.75 3.70 -16.14
CA LEU A 235 15.73 3.25 -15.20
C LEU A 235 14.32 3.58 -15.71
N ILE A 236 13.35 2.74 -15.33
CA ILE A 236 11.93 2.89 -15.68
C ILE A 236 11.12 3.04 -14.38
N PRO A 237 10.48 4.20 -14.12
CA PRO A 237 9.61 4.37 -12.96
C PRO A 237 8.52 3.30 -12.89
N ALA A 238 8.43 2.59 -11.78
CA ALA A 238 7.55 1.43 -11.66
C ALA A 238 6.10 1.79 -11.26
N MET A 239 5.88 2.92 -10.60
CA MET A 239 4.56 3.35 -10.14
C MET A 239 3.90 4.33 -11.12
N THR A 240 2.65 4.03 -11.50
CA THR A 240 1.74 4.98 -12.16
C THR A 240 0.56 5.24 -11.23
N LEU A 241 0.44 6.48 -10.73
CA LEU A 241 -0.64 6.87 -9.85
C LEU A 241 -1.84 7.37 -10.67
N ARG A 242 -2.95 6.63 -10.62
CA ARG A 242 -4.17 6.87 -11.38
C ARG A 242 -5.37 7.19 -10.49
N SER A 243 -6.31 7.91 -11.08
CA SER A 243 -7.67 8.11 -10.60
C SER A 243 -8.59 8.25 -11.82
N GLU A 244 -9.80 8.76 -11.63
CA GLU A 244 -10.76 9.00 -12.72
C GLU A 244 -11.53 10.30 -12.50
N ILE A 245 -12.16 10.81 -13.56
CA ILE A 245 -13.11 11.92 -13.43
C ILE A 245 -14.41 11.39 -12.81
N VAL A 246 -14.82 11.89 -11.65
CA VAL A 246 -16.10 11.52 -11.00
C VAL A 246 -17.19 12.59 -11.15
N GLY A 247 -16.84 13.75 -11.70
CA GLY A 247 -17.80 14.80 -11.96
C GLY A 247 -17.25 15.81 -12.96
N LEU A 248 -18.13 16.31 -13.83
CA LEU A 248 -17.83 17.37 -14.78
C LEU A 248 -18.80 18.52 -14.61
N ARG A 249 -18.28 19.74 -14.62
CA ARG A 249 -19.09 20.95 -14.49
C ARG A 249 -18.60 22.04 -15.42
N ALA A 250 -19.43 22.43 -16.37
CA ALA A 250 -19.22 23.67 -17.13
C ALA A 250 -19.50 24.87 -16.22
N VAL A 251 -18.59 25.85 -16.23
CA VAL A 251 -18.67 27.05 -15.39
C VAL A 251 -18.38 28.30 -16.22
N PRO A 252 -19.07 29.43 -15.96
CA PRO A 252 -18.77 30.70 -16.61
C PRO A 252 -17.46 31.30 -16.06
N GLU A 253 -16.96 32.32 -16.77
CA GLU A 253 -15.90 33.20 -16.27
C GLU A 253 -16.24 33.77 -14.88
N GLY A 254 -15.24 34.02 -14.05
CA GLY A 254 -15.41 34.57 -12.71
C GLY A 254 -15.84 33.55 -11.65
N THR A 255 -15.90 32.25 -11.97
CA THR A 255 -16.24 31.20 -11.01
C THR A 255 -15.08 30.93 -10.06
N GLY A 256 -15.31 31.07 -8.75
CA GLY A 256 -14.36 30.65 -7.72
C GLY A 256 -14.30 29.13 -7.58
N VAL A 257 -13.10 28.58 -7.46
CA VAL A 257 -12.86 27.13 -7.41
C VAL A 257 -12.30 26.69 -6.06
N SER A 258 -12.95 25.69 -5.46
CA SER A 258 -12.58 25.07 -4.18
C SER A 258 -12.50 26.06 -2.99
N TYR A 259 -11.97 25.60 -1.86
CA TYR A 259 -11.96 26.32 -0.58
C TYR A 259 -11.25 27.69 -0.68
N GLY A 260 -11.96 28.74 -0.25
CA GLY A 260 -11.43 30.10 -0.20
C GLY A 260 -11.20 30.74 -1.57
N TYR A 261 -11.67 30.10 -2.67
CA TYR A 261 -11.62 30.63 -4.04
C TYR A 261 -10.28 31.24 -4.42
N ASN A 262 -9.19 30.57 -4.05
CA ASN A 262 -7.84 31.00 -4.38
C ASN A 262 -7.50 30.82 -5.87
N HIS A 263 -8.43 30.21 -6.63
CA HIS A 263 -8.46 30.23 -8.07
C HIS A 263 -9.84 30.75 -8.52
N VAL A 264 -9.84 31.65 -9.50
CA VAL A 264 -11.03 32.19 -10.16
C VAL A 264 -10.83 32.06 -11.66
N THR A 265 -11.77 31.41 -12.34
CA THR A 265 -11.67 31.12 -13.77
C THR A 265 -11.62 32.40 -14.60
N GLN A 266 -10.66 32.51 -15.52
CA GLN A 266 -10.46 33.70 -16.38
C GLN A 266 -11.31 33.68 -17.66
N GLY A 267 -12.06 32.60 -17.90
CA GLY A 267 -12.97 32.43 -19.02
C GLY A 267 -13.94 31.29 -18.72
N GLY A 268 -14.95 31.09 -19.58
CA GLY A 268 -15.81 29.91 -19.48
C GLY A 268 -15.02 28.63 -19.69
N THR A 269 -15.11 27.68 -18.75
CA THR A 269 -14.35 26.43 -18.79
C THR A 269 -15.16 25.24 -18.27
N THR A 270 -14.57 24.03 -18.31
CA THR A 270 -15.11 22.82 -17.69
C THR A 270 -14.15 22.32 -16.62
N LEU A 271 -14.69 22.13 -15.41
CA LEU A 271 -13.95 21.62 -14.27
C LEU A 271 -14.26 20.14 -14.07
N ALA A 272 -13.23 19.34 -13.89
CA ALA A 272 -13.31 17.92 -13.53
C ALA A 272 -13.04 17.74 -12.03
N LEU A 273 -13.87 16.95 -11.38
CA LEU A 273 -13.66 16.48 -10.02
C LEU A 273 -12.91 15.15 -10.06
N VAL A 274 -11.78 15.08 -9.36
CA VAL A 274 -10.95 13.88 -9.27
C VAL A 274 -10.90 13.45 -7.80
N PRO A 275 -11.27 12.22 -7.45
CA PRO A 275 -11.32 11.74 -6.07
C PRO A 275 -9.91 11.36 -5.61
N MET A 276 -9.01 12.34 -5.52
CA MET A 276 -7.69 12.19 -4.90
C MET A 276 -7.38 13.46 -4.11
N GLY A 277 -7.08 13.33 -2.83
CA GLY A 277 -6.75 14.44 -1.96
C GLY A 277 -5.57 14.18 -1.04
N TYR A 278 -5.36 15.06 -0.07
CA TYR A 278 -4.20 14.98 0.80
C TYR A 278 -4.23 13.80 1.78
N ALA A 279 -5.40 13.24 2.10
CA ALA A 279 -5.49 12.01 2.90
C ALA A 279 -5.04 10.76 2.11
N ASP A 280 -4.97 10.88 0.79
CA ASP A 280 -4.49 9.82 -0.11
C ASP A 280 -2.99 9.96 -0.42
N GLY A 281 -2.34 11.03 0.07
CA GLY A 281 -0.92 11.33 -0.14
C GLY A 281 -0.65 12.52 -1.07
N MET A 282 -1.68 13.14 -1.66
CA MET A 282 -1.49 14.29 -2.54
C MET A 282 -1.03 15.54 -1.75
N PRO A 283 0.13 16.14 -2.05
CA PRO A 283 0.60 17.28 -1.28
C PRO A 283 -0.31 18.50 -1.44
N ARG A 284 -0.81 19.03 -0.33
CA ARG A 284 -1.62 20.27 -0.33
C ARG A 284 -0.85 21.46 -0.92
N ALA A 285 0.49 21.43 -0.87
CA ALA A 285 1.39 22.43 -1.44
C ALA A 285 1.30 22.54 -2.97
N LEU A 286 0.78 21.52 -3.68
CA LEU A 286 0.54 21.58 -5.13
C LEU A 286 -0.49 22.66 -5.53
N ASN A 287 -1.30 23.11 -4.57
CA ASN A 287 -2.27 24.16 -4.78
C ASN A 287 -1.63 25.47 -5.27
N GLY A 288 -1.91 25.84 -6.53
CA GLY A 288 -1.38 27.05 -7.14
C GLY A 288 0.09 26.95 -7.57
N ALA A 289 0.71 25.77 -7.48
CA ALA A 289 2.09 25.53 -7.90
C ALA A 289 2.24 25.29 -9.41
N GLY A 290 1.14 25.33 -10.18
CA GLY A 290 1.15 25.02 -11.61
C GLY A 290 1.25 23.52 -11.93
N ALA A 291 1.05 22.65 -10.92
CA ALA A 291 1.04 21.21 -11.11
C ALA A 291 -0.09 20.78 -12.06
N THR A 292 0.18 19.76 -12.87
CA THR A 292 -0.75 19.21 -13.87
C THR A 292 -0.94 17.72 -13.65
N VAL A 293 -2.04 17.19 -14.20
CA VAL A 293 -2.30 15.76 -14.36
C VAL A 293 -2.47 15.46 -15.86
N ALA A 294 -2.28 14.23 -16.30
CA ALA A 294 -2.55 13.83 -17.68
C ALA A 294 -3.95 13.20 -17.82
N ILE A 295 -4.72 13.68 -18.79
CA ILE A 295 -6.07 13.20 -19.15
C ILE A 295 -6.17 13.15 -20.67
N ALA A 296 -6.57 12.01 -21.24
CA ALA A 296 -6.63 11.82 -22.70
C ALA A 296 -5.37 12.32 -23.45
N GLY A 297 -4.18 12.02 -22.90
CA GLY A 297 -2.87 12.43 -23.46
C GLY A 297 -2.57 13.94 -23.37
N THR A 298 -3.34 14.71 -22.61
CA THR A 298 -3.17 16.16 -22.45
C THR A 298 -2.91 16.51 -20.99
N HIS A 299 -1.95 17.41 -20.75
CA HIS A 299 -1.72 17.97 -19.40
C HIS A 299 -2.78 18.99 -19.04
N CYS A 300 -3.51 18.72 -17.96
CA CYS A 300 -4.57 19.57 -17.43
C CYS A 300 -4.17 20.10 -16.03
N PRO A 301 -4.28 21.41 -15.76
CA PRO A 301 -3.82 21.99 -14.50
C PRO A 301 -4.76 21.66 -13.34
N ILE A 302 -4.17 21.40 -12.18
CA ILE A 302 -4.89 21.33 -10.90
C ILE A 302 -5.22 22.76 -10.47
N VAL A 303 -6.50 23.04 -10.21
CA VAL A 303 -7.00 24.39 -9.92
C VAL A 303 -7.75 24.44 -8.59
N GLY A 304 -7.55 25.52 -7.84
CA GLY A 304 -8.09 25.68 -6.50
C GLY A 304 -7.43 24.76 -5.47
N ARG A 305 -7.85 24.89 -4.20
CA ARG A 305 -7.29 24.09 -3.10
C ARG A 305 -7.59 22.60 -3.25
N ILE A 306 -6.59 21.77 -2.96
CA ILE A 306 -6.74 20.33 -2.80
C ILE A 306 -7.47 20.06 -1.48
N GLY A 307 -8.58 19.32 -1.55
CA GLY A 307 -9.35 18.86 -0.41
C GLY A 307 -8.77 17.60 0.21
N MET A 308 -9.43 17.09 1.26
CA MET A 308 -8.99 15.87 1.95
C MET A 308 -8.99 14.66 1.02
N ASP A 309 -10.06 14.51 0.23
CA ASP A 309 -10.31 13.30 -0.56
C ASP A 309 -10.41 13.56 -2.08
N GLN A 310 -10.24 14.80 -2.51
CA GLN A 310 -10.50 15.23 -3.89
C GLN A 310 -9.76 16.51 -4.29
N CYS A 311 -9.52 16.66 -5.59
CA CYS A 311 -8.98 17.86 -6.23
C CYS A 311 -9.80 18.24 -7.47
N ILE A 312 -9.63 19.47 -7.95
CA ILE A 312 -10.29 19.97 -9.16
C ILE A 312 -9.23 20.16 -10.25
N VAL A 313 -9.56 19.74 -11.45
CA VAL A 313 -8.72 19.87 -12.64
C VAL A 313 -9.47 20.68 -13.70
N ASP A 314 -8.82 21.66 -14.31
CA ASP A 314 -9.41 22.40 -15.43
C ASP A 314 -9.19 21.60 -16.73
N VAL A 315 -10.29 21.13 -17.32
CA VAL A 315 -10.31 20.31 -18.54
C VAL A 315 -10.92 21.06 -19.72
N GLY A 316 -10.94 22.39 -19.70
CA GLY A 316 -11.59 23.21 -20.73
C GLY A 316 -11.21 22.85 -22.18
N SER A 317 -9.94 22.53 -22.43
CA SER A 317 -9.43 22.10 -23.74
C SER A 317 -9.97 20.73 -24.19
N LEU A 318 -10.46 19.93 -23.24
CA LEU A 318 -10.97 18.58 -23.41
C LEU A 318 -12.48 18.46 -23.16
N ALA A 319 -13.19 19.55 -22.90
CA ALA A 319 -14.58 19.55 -22.42
C ALA A 319 -15.58 18.69 -23.24
N ARG A 320 -15.28 18.43 -24.52
CA ARG A 320 -16.11 17.59 -25.42
C ARG A 320 -15.51 16.22 -25.75
N LYS A 321 -14.36 15.89 -25.15
CA LYS A 321 -13.56 14.69 -25.42
C LYS A 321 -13.49 13.75 -24.23
N VAL A 322 -13.78 14.25 -23.03
CA VAL A 322 -13.73 13.47 -21.79
C VAL A 322 -15.12 13.31 -21.19
N SER A 323 -15.29 12.25 -20.41
CA SER A 323 -16.54 11.94 -19.69
C SER A 323 -16.23 11.50 -18.26
N VAL A 324 -17.27 11.34 -17.43
CA VAL A 324 -17.11 10.70 -16.12
C VAL A 324 -16.60 9.26 -16.34
N GLY A 325 -15.63 8.84 -15.53
CA GLY A 325 -14.89 7.59 -15.70
C GLY A 325 -13.61 7.73 -16.53
N GLU A 326 -13.37 8.89 -17.16
CA GLU A 326 -12.13 9.11 -17.91
C GLU A 326 -10.90 8.95 -16.98
N PRO A 327 -9.89 8.14 -17.36
CA PRO A 327 -8.68 7.97 -16.58
C PRO A 327 -7.91 9.28 -16.39
N VAL A 328 -7.39 9.48 -15.18
CA VAL A 328 -6.53 10.60 -14.80
C VAL A 328 -5.23 10.04 -14.26
N VAL A 329 -4.10 10.37 -14.90
CA VAL A 329 -2.76 10.01 -14.41
C VAL A 329 -2.17 11.20 -13.67
N LEU A 330 -1.93 11.02 -12.37
CA LEU A 330 -1.38 12.06 -11.49
C LEU A 330 0.14 12.16 -11.62
N PHE A 331 0.81 11.01 -11.64
CA PHE A 331 2.20 10.89 -12.04
C PHE A 331 2.51 9.46 -12.54
N GLY A 332 3.60 9.31 -13.29
CA GLY A 332 4.12 8.03 -13.78
C GLY A 332 5.46 8.20 -14.48
N ASP A 333 5.77 7.35 -15.47
CA ASP A 333 6.97 7.49 -16.29
C ASP A 333 6.84 8.66 -17.29
N PRO A 334 7.68 9.70 -17.20
CA PRO A 334 7.62 10.85 -18.12
C PRO A 334 7.82 10.48 -19.59
N SER A 335 8.48 9.34 -19.88
CA SER A 335 8.67 8.86 -21.25
C SER A 335 7.34 8.56 -21.96
N THR A 336 6.27 8.32 -21.19
CA THR A 336 4.92 8.04 -21.70
C THR A 336 4.05 9.31 -21.81
N GLY A 337 4.62 10.49 -21.56
CA GLY A 337 3.92 11.77 -21.65
C GLY A 337 3.04 12.12 -20.44
N VAL A 338 3.28 11.50 -19.29
CA VAL A 338 2.60 11.82 -18.02
C VAL A 338 3.53 12.60 -17.08
N PRO A 339 3.01 13.31 -16.06
CA PRO A 339 3.87 14.03 -15.11
C PRO A 339 4.81 13.09 -14.33
N PRO A 340 6.06 13.48 -14.06
CA PRO A 340 6.92 12.78 -13.11
C PRO A 340 6.46 12.97 -11.66
N ALA A 341 6.77 12.01 -10.79
CA ALA A 341 6.60 12.16 -9.34
C ALA A 341 7.51 13.28 -8.77
N GLU A 342 8.62 13.58 -9.44
CA GLU A 342 9.58 14.62 -9.09
C GLU A 342 8.93 16.01 -9.02
N VAL A 343 7.90 16.28 -9.85
CA VAL A 343 7.12 17.53 -9.79
C VAL A 343 6.57 17.76 -8.39
N TRP A 344 6.12 16.69 -7.71
CA TRP A 344 5.58 16.82 -6.36
C TRP A 344 6.67 17.06 -5.33
N SER A 345 7.82 16.40 -5.48
CA SER A 345 8.95 16.60 -4.56
C SER A 345 9.57 17.99 -4.70
N GLU A 346 9.66 18.53 -5.92
CA GLU A 346 10.15 19.89 -6.17
C GLU A 346 9.26 20.94 -5.52
N VAL A 347 7.94 20.82 -5.68
CA VAL A 347 6.96 21.74 -5.05
C VAL A 347 7.04 21.67 -3.52
N LEU A 348 7.29 20.48 -2.97
CA LEU A 348 7.44 20.28 -1.53
C LEU A 348 8.82 20.68 -0.97
N GLY A 349 9.82 20.90 -1.83
CA GLY A 349 11.20 21.07 -1.39
C GLY A 349 11.77 19.81 -0.73
N THR A 350 11.36 18.64 -1.20
CA THR A 350 11.76 17.32 -0.68
C THR A 350 12.31 16.43 -1.79
N ILE A 351 12.41 15.13 -1.54
CA ILE A 351 12.88 14.10 -2.46
C ILE A 351 11.72 13.17 -2.87
N VAL A 352 11.80 12.61 -4.08
CA VAL A 352 10.79 11.68 -4.64
C VAL A 352 10.50 10.47 -3.73
N TYR A 353 11.46 10.12 -2.85
CA TYR A 353 11.32 9.07 -1.84
C TYR A 353 10.13 9.34 -0.92
N GLU A 354 9.98 10.58 -0.46
CA GLU A 354 8.87 10.98 0.44
C GLU A 354 7.54 10.95 -0.31
N VAL A 355 7.54 11.30 -1.61
CA VAL A 355 6.34 11.29 -2.45
C VAL A 355 5.76 9.90 -2.59
N VAL A 356 6.57 8.91 -3.04
CA VAL A 356 6.07 7.55 -3.30
C VAL A 356 5.73 6.79 -2.01
N VAL A 357 6.51 7.00 -0.94
CA VAL A 357 6.22 6.43 0.39
C VAL A 357 4.97 7.06 1.00
N GLY A 358 4.73 8.35 0.73
CA GLY A 358 3.61 9.12 1.27
C GLY A 358 2.25 8.79 0.66
N ILE A 359 2.19 7.95 -0.39
CA ILE A 359 0.93 7.48 -0.96
C ILE A 359 0.20 6.63 0.09
N GLY A 360 -0.98 7.10 0.53
CA GLY A 360 -1.68 6.55 1.67
C GLY A 360 -2.31 5.18 1.39
N PRO A 361 -2.75 4.46 2.43
CA PRO A 361 -3.35 3.12 2.30
C PRO A 361 -4.71 3.11 1.57
N ARG A 362 -5.38 4.26 1.45
CA ARG A 362 -6.63 4.41 0.66
C ARG A 362 -6.44 4.25 -0.84
N VAL A 363 -5.19 4.29 -1.31
CA VAL A 363 -4.82 4.08 -2.70
C VAL A 363 -4.49 2.61 -2.88
N LEU A 364 -5.29 1.92 -3.69
CA LEU A 364 -5.09 0.50 -3.95
C LEU A 364 -3.81 0.30 -4.77
N ARG A 365 -2.90 -0.55 -4.29
CA ARG A 365 -1.75 -0.97 -5.10
C ARG A 365 -2.19 -2.14 -5.97
N VAL A 366 -1.94 -2.04 -7.28
CA VAL A 366 -2.24 -3.11 -8.23
C VAL A 366 -0.95 -3.45 -8.97
N ALA A 367 -0.46 -4.68 -8.78
CA ALA A 367 0.67 -5.18 -9.55
C ALA A 367 0.21 -5.45 -10.99
N VAL A 368 1.01 -4.99 -11.97
CA VAL A 368 0.71 -5.18 -13.39
C VAL A 368 1.91 -5.79 -14.12
N ASP A 369 1.64 -6.64 -15.12
CA ASP A 369 2.66 -7.36 -15.90
C ASP A 369 2.95 -6.73 -17.27
N HIS A 370 2.82 -5.41 -17.37
CA HIS A 370 3.19 -4.63 -18.55
C HIS A 370 4.07 -3.43 -18.15
N LEU A 371 4.85 -2.90 -19.11
CA LEU A 371 5.62 -1.67 -18.90
C LEU A 371 4.70 -0.45 -18.83
N PRO A 372 5.07 0.62 -18.09
CA PRO A 372 4.31 1.86 -18.06
C PRO A 372 4.05 2.39 -19.48
N GLY A 373 2.82 2.86 -19.73
CA GLY A 373 2.43 3.45 -21.02
C GLY A 373 2.30 2.46 -22.18
N ALA A 374 2.40 1.14 -21.95
CA ALA A 374 1.85 0.18 -22.88
C ALA A 374 0.37 0.54 -23.13
N PRO A 375 -0.13 0.45 -24.38
CA PRO A 375 -1.56 0.63 -24.62
C PRO A 375 -2.31 -0.28 -23.66
N ASP A 376 -3.35 0.23 -23.02
CA ASP A 376 -4.26 -0.56 -22.20
C ASP A 376 -4.87 -1.64 -23.13
N GLU A 377 -4.17 -2.75 -23.36
CA GLU A 377 -4.83 -4.03 -23.64
C GLU A 377 -5.51 -4.36 -22.33
N ASP A 378 -6.76 -3.90 -22.23
CA ASP A 378 -7.64 -4.00 -21.07
C ASP A 378 -6.83 -4.11 -19.77
N VAL A 379 -6.46 -2.97 -19.18
CA VAL A 379 -6.34 -2.95 -17.72
C VAL A 379 -7.74 -3.31 -17.21
N LEU A 380 -7.96 -4.62 -17.11
CA LEU A 380 -8.97 -5.21 -16.30
C LEU A 380 -8.64 -4.67 -14.90
N VAL A 381 -9.30 -3.58 -14.51
CA VAL A 381 -9.90 -3.56 -13.18
C VAL A 381 -10.40 -4.98 -12.98
N PRO A 382 -9.93 -5.75 -11.99
CA PRO A 382 -10.26 -7.16 -11.90
C PRO A 382 -11.76 -7.31 -12.15
N ALA A 383 -12.12 -7.83 -13.33
CA ALA A 383 -13.45 -8.31 -13.52
C ALA A 383 -13.50 -9.43 -12.49
N ALA A 384 -14.32 -9.22 -11.46
CA ALA A 384 -14.53 -10.16 -10.36
C ALA A 384 -14.35 -11.58 -10.89
N GLY A 385 -13.36 -12.28 -10.32
CA GLY A 385 -12.74 -13.46 -10.90
C GLY A 385 -13.76 -14.43 -11.47
N ASP A 386 -13.43 -15.00 -12.62
CA ASP A 386 -14.06 -16.17 -13.26
C ASP A 386 -15.40 -16.62 -12.63
N ARG A 387 -16.47 -15.85 -12.92
CA ARG A 387 -17.81 -16.09 -12.40
C ARG A 387 -18.45 -17.23 -13.18
N SER A 388 -18.27 -18.45 -12.69
CA SER A 388 -19.09 -19.58 -13.13
C SER A 388 -20.53 -19.44 -12.59
N GLY A 389 -21.37 -18.71 -13.34
CA GLY A 389 -22.82 -18.55 -13.12
C GLY A 389 -23.26 -17.10 -12.95
N GLU A 390 -24.29 -16.65 -13.70
CA GLU A 390 -24.92 -15.35 -13.45
C GLU A 390 -25.56 -15.33 -12.05
N PRO A 391 -25.30 -14.33 -11.21
CA PRO A 391 -25.91 -14.24 -9.88
C PRO A 391 -27.41 -13.96 -9.99
N VAL A 392 -28.20 -14.57 -9.11
CA VAL A 392 -29.59 -14.18 -8.93
C VAL A 392 -29.59 -12.82 -8.23
N SER A 393 -30.23 -11.80 -8.81
CA SER A 393 -30.25 -10.46 -8.24
C SER A 393 -31.65 -9.88 -8.17
N GLN A 394 -31.92 -9.10 -7.11
CA GLN A 394 -33.19 -8.44 -6.88
C GLN A 394 -32.95 -7.03 -6.37
N ARG A 395 -33.73 -6.08 -6.90
CA ARG A 395 -33.65 -4.66 -6.57
C ARG A 395 -34.86 -4.24 -5.74
N PHE A 396 -34.63 -3.48 -4.69
CA PHE A 396 -35.62 -2.98 -3.75
C PHE A 396 -35.51 -1.46 -3.65
N ASP A 397 -36.66 -0.78 -3.75
CA ASP A 397 -36.77 0.62 -3.37
C ASP A 397 -37.07 0.69 -1.87
N VAL A 398 -36.18 1.34 -1.12
CA VAL A 398 -36.20 1.40 0.34
C VAL A 398 -36.62 2.82 0.74
N SER A 399 -37.91 2.99 1.02
CA SER A 399 -38.51 4.30 1.31
C SER A 399 -37.91 4.98 2.53
N ASP A 400 -37.59 4.21 3.57
CA ASP A 400 -37.25 4.73 4.89
C ASP A 400 -36.41 3.71 5.71
N PRO A 401 -35.88 4.09 6.88
CA PRO A 401 -35.12 3.19 7.73
C PRO A 401 -35.91 2.00 8.30
N GLU A 402 -37.25 2.10 8.43
CA GLU A 402 -38.09 1.01 8.92
C GLU A 402 -38.17 -0.09 7.86
N ARG A 403 -38.40 0.27 6.59
CA ARG A 403 -38.35 -0.68 5.47
C ARG A 403 -36.97 -1.31 5.31
N MET A 404 -35.90 -0.55 5.55
CA MET A 404 -34.53 -1.10 5.57
C MET A 404 -34.37 -2.17 6.66
N HIS A 405 -34.92 -1.92 7.84
CA HIS A 405 -34.88 -2.86 8.96
C HIS A 405 -35.71 -4.11 8.68
N GLU A 406 -36.93 -3.96 8.15
CA GLU A 406 -37.80 -5.08 7.73
C GLU A 406 -37.14 -6.00 6.71
N LEU A 407 -36.51 -5.44 5.67
CA LEU A 407 -35.75 -6.21 4.68
C LEU A 407 -34.58 -6.97 5.33
N GLY A 408 -33.98 -6.40 6.37
CA GLY A 408 -32.98 -7.07 7.18
C GLY A 408 -33.57 -8.27 7.94
N VAL A 409 -34.74 -8.12 8.55
CA VAL A 409 -35.44 -9.22 9.25
C VAL A 409 -35.82 -10.34 8.29
N GLU A 410 -36.40 -9.99 7.13
CA GLU A 410 -36.76 -10.93 6.07
C GLU A 410 -35.54 -11.73 5.58
N LEU A 411 -34.41 -11.05 5.36
CA LEU A 411 -33.16 -11.68 4.97
C LEU A 411 -32.60 -12.56 6.09
N GLY A 412 -32.53 -12.04 7.33
CA GLY A 412 -32.01 -12.75 8.49
C GLY A 412 -32.72 -14.07 8.76
N GLY A 413 -34.04 -14.13 8.55
CA GLY A 413 -34.83 -15.36 8.69
C GLY A 413 -34.54 -16.44 7.64
N ARG A 414 -33.76 -16.13 6.58
CA ARG A 414 -33.36 -17.06 5.52
C ARG A 414 -31.89 -17.46 5.57
N LEU A 415 -31.08 -16.77 6.39
CA LEU A 415 -29.66 -17.08 6.56
C LEU A 415 -29.48 -18.28 7.48
N ALA A 416 -28.45 -19.10 7.23
CA ALA A 416 -28.03 -20.16 8.12
C ALA A 416 -26.51 -20.17 8.29
N ALA A 417 -26.01 -20.97 9.23
CA ALA A 417 -24.58 -21.12 9.47
C ALA A 417 -23.78 -21.35 8.17
N GLY A 418 -22.63 -20.67 8.05
CA GLY A 418 -21.81 -20.61 6.85
C GLY A 418 -22.22 -19.54 5.84
N ASP A 419 -23.32 -18.81 6.06
CA ASP A 419 -23.69 -17.71 5.17
C ASP A 419 -22.88 -16.45 5.41
N LEU A 420 -22.46 -15.86 4.29
CA LEU A 420 -21.71 -14.62 4.22
C LEU A 420 -22.53 -13.56 3.49
N VAL A 421 -22.69 -12.40 4.13
CA VAL A 421 -23.33 -11.21 3.57
C VAL A 421 -22.32 -10.07 3.52
N ILE A 422 -22.01 -9.60 2.31
CA ILE A 422 -21.15 -8.45 2.05
C ILE A 422 -22.05 -7.22 1.85
N LEU A 423 -21.93 -6.20 2.73
CA LEU A 423 -22.67 -4.95 2.60
C LEU A 423 -21.78 -3.80 2.13
N THR A 424 -22.14 -3.24 0.98
CA THR A 424 -21.48 -2.08 0.36
C THR A 424 -22.43 -0.91 0.26
N GLY A 425 -21.95 0.30 0.58
CA GLY A 425 -22.73 1.52 0.43
C GLY A 425 -22.09 2.69 1.19
N PRO A 426 -22.38 3.96 0.82
CA PRO A 426 -21.75 5.13 1.43
C PRO A 426 -22.06 5.26 2.94
N LEU A 427 -21.37 6.18 3.62
CA LEU A 427 -21.65 6.48 5.02
C LEU A 427 -23.11 6.98 5.17
N GLY A 428 -23.83 6.45 6.15
CA GLY A 428 -25.25 6.76 6.35
C GLY A 428 -26.22 6.11 5.34
N ALA A 429 -25.77 5.19 4.49
CA ALA A 429 -26.64 4.48 3.55
C ALA A 429 -27.70 3.59 4.24
N GLY A 430 -27.47 3.18 5.48
CA GLY A 430 -28.37 2.28 6.21
C GLY A 430 -27.80 0.88 6.47
N LYS A 431 -26.51 0.63 6.20
CA LYS A 431 -25.84 -0.67 6.41
C LYS A 431 -26.09 -1.26 7.80
N THR A 432 -25.75 -0.52 8.85
CA THR A 432 -25.98 -0.96 10.23
C THR A 432 -27.46 -1.12 10.57
N THR A 433 -28.36 -0.35 9.95
CA THR A 433 -29.81 -0.53 10.10
C THR A 433 -30.25 -1.86 9.49
N LEU A 434 -29.74 -2.21 8.31
CA LEU A 434 -29.98 -3.51 7.69
C LEU A 434 -29.41 -4.65 8.54
N THR A 435 -28.18 -4.52 9.05
CA THR A 435 -27.55 -5.53 9.92
C THR A 435 -28.30 -5.73 11.25
N ARG A 436 -28.92 -4.66 11.79
CA ARG A 436 -29.83 -4.77 12.95
C ARG A 436 -31.04 -5.64 12.64
N GLY A 437 -31.68 -5.42 11.49
CA GLY A 437 -32.77 -6.27 11.02
C GLY A 437 -32.33 -7.73 10.87
N ILE A 438 -31.15 -7.97 10.26
CA ILE A 438 -30.59 -9.33 10.11
C ILE A 438 -30.40 -10.01 11.47
N GLY A 439 -29.82 -9.30 12.45
CA GLY A 439 -29.68 -9.83 13.80
C GLY A 439 -31.01 -10.19 14.46
N GLU A 440 -32.05 -9.36 14.27
CA GLU A 440 -33.38 -9.66 14.76
C GLU A 440 -34.00 -10.88 14.07
N GLY A 441 -33.90 -10.99 12.74
CA GLY A 441 -34.35 -12.16 11.98
C GLY A 441 -33.67 -13.46 12.41
N LEU A 442 -32.40 -13.39 12.82
CA LEU A 442 -31.63 -14.51 13.38
C LEU A 442 -31.91 -14.78 14.87
N GLY A 443 -32.63 -13.87 15.56
CA GLY A 443 -32.89 -13.94 16.99
C GLY A 443 -31.64 -13.85 17.85
N VAL A 444 -30.67 -12.98 17.52
CA VAL A 444 -29.43 -12.83 18.30
C VAL A 444 -29.58 -11.91 19.51
N ARG A 445 -28.67 -12.06 20.48
CA ARG A 445 -28.69 -11.35 21.76
C ARG A 445 -28.14 -9.93 21.65
N GLY A 446 -28.91 -8.99 22.18
CA GLY A 446 -28.48 -7.61 22.42
C GLY A 446 -28.54 -6.73 21.16
N PRO A 447 -28.34 -5.41 21.31
CA PRO A 447 -28.42 -4.49 20.19
C PRO A 447 -27.22 -4.67 19.26
N VAL A 448 -27.49 -4.82 17.96
CA VAL A 448 -26.46 -4.74 16.91
C VAL A 448 -26.13 -3.27 16.67
N THR A 449 -24.86 -2.91 16.91
CA THR A 449 -24.35 -1.56 16.69
C THR A 449 -23.15 -1.65 15.79
N SER A 450 -22.96 -0.68 14.90
CA SER A 450 -21.76 -0.60 14.06
C SER A 450 -20.52 -0.83 14.93
N PRO A 451 -19.64 -1.77 14.58
CA PRO A 451 -18.46 -2.07 15.36
C PRO A 451 -17.37 -1.01 15.07
N THR A 452 -17.69 0.27 15.24
CA THR A 452 -16.84 1.42 14.88
C THR A 452 -15.48 1.44 15.59
N PHE A 453 -15.29 0.63 16.65
CA PHE A 453 -14.06 0.60 17.45
C PHE A 453 -13.46 -0.81 17.63
N VAL A 454 -14.06 -1.84 17.04
CA VAL A 454 -13.58 -3.24 17.11
C VAL A 454 -13.77 -3.89 15.74
N LEU A 455 -12.86 -4.76 15.29
CA LEU A 455 -12.92 -5.28 13.92
C LEU A 455 -14.16 -6.16 13.70
N ALA A 456 -14.48 -7.04 14.65
CA ALA A 456 -15.66 -7.90 14.62
C ALA A 456 -16.37 -7.92 15.98
N ARG A 457 -17.69 -8.17 15.96
CA ARG A 457 -18.49 -8.50 17.15
C ARG A 457 -19.34 -9.72 16.90
N THR A 458 -19.27 -10.67 17.81
CA THR A 458 -20.14 -11.85 17.81
C THR A 458 -21.37 -11.59 18.70
N HIS A 459 -22.54 -11.79 18.12
CA HIS A 459 -23.85 -11.71 18.76
C HIS A 459 -24.40 -13.14 18.91
N PRO A 460 -24.39 -13.73 20.11
CA PRO A 460 -24.87 -15.10 20.33
C PRO A 460 -26.36 -15.25 20.03
N SER A 461 -26.77 -16.37 19.45
CA SER A 461 -28.20 -16.66 19.24
C SER A 461 -28.96 -16.81 20.57
N LEU A 462 -30.22 -16.38 20.60
CA LEU A 462 -31.18 -16.64 21.68
C LEU A 462 -32.13 -17.80 21.35
N VAL A 463 -32.07 -18.34 20.13
CA VAL A 463 -33.07 -19.24 19.55
C VAL A 463 -32.42 -20.45 18.87
N ASP A 464 -31.54 -21.19 19.57
CA ASP A 464 -30.87 -22.41 19.09
C ASP A 464 -30.43 -22.36 17.60
N GLY A 465 -30.02 -21.18 17.13
CA GLY A 465 -29.64 -20.86 15.75
C GLY A 465 -28.21 -20.33 15.66
N PRO A 466 -27.72 -20.00 14.46
CA PRO A 466 -26.35 -19.51 14.31
C PRO A 466 -26.17 -18.14 14.99
N PRO A 467 -25.02 -17.89 15.65
CA PRO A 467 -24.67 -16.55 16.07
C PRO A 467 -24.40 -15.65 14.85
N LEU A 468 -24.53 -14.34 15.04
CA LEU A 468 -24.18 -13.33 14.03
C LEU A 468 -22.80 -12.77 14.34
N ILE A 469 -21.88 -12.83 13.38
CA ILE A 469 -20.63 -12.08 13.42
C ILE A 469 -20.80 -10.83 12.56
N HIS A 470 -20.75 -9.66 13.18
CA HIS A 470 -20.79 -8.37 12.51
C HIS A 470 -19.36 -7.81 12.40
N LEU A 471 -18.84 -7.78 11.19
CA LEU A 471 -17.49 -7.35 10.83
C LEU A 471 -17.53 -5.97 10.16
N ASP A 472 -16.59 -5.07 10.52
CA ASP A 472 -16.29 -3.86 9.76
C ASP A 472 -14.96 -4.03 9.03
N ALA A 473 -15.06 -4.44 7.76
CA ALA A 473 -13.91 -4.75 6.91
C ALA A 473 -13.21 -3.50 6.37
N TYR A 474 -13.72 -2.28 6.64
CA TYR A 474 -13.09 -1.02 6.23
C TYR A 474 -11.66 -0.84 6.77
N ARG A 475 -11.34 -1.53 7.87
CA ARG A 475 -10.03 -1.43 8.53
C ARG A 475 -9.09 -2.57 8.22
N LEU A 476 -9.56 -3.60 7.50
CA LEU A 476 -8.71 -4.70 7.08
C LEU A 476 -7.94 -4.27 5.82
N ALA A 477 -6.68 -4.69 5.72
CA ALA A 477 -5.81 -4.40 4.59
C ALA A 477 -6.03 -5.40 3.43
N ASP A 478 -6.33 -6.65 3.77
CA ASP A 478 -6.56 -7.76 2.82
C ASP A 478 -7.34 -8.92 3.46
N ALA A 479 -7.55 -9.99 2.69
CA ALA A 479 -8.24 -11.20 3.12
C ALA A 479 -7.45 -12.02 4.17
N ALA A 480 -6.13 -11.84 4.26
CA ALA A 480 -5.31 -12.58 5.23
C ALA A 480 -5.52 -12.03 6.65
N GLU A 481 -5.64 -10.70 6.80
CA GLU A 481 -5.96 -10.08 8.10
C GLU A 481 -7.33 -10.52 8.63
N LEU A 482 -8.24 -10.96 7.75
CA LEU A 482 -9.52 -11.54 8.14
C LEU A 482 -9.38 -12.98 8.67
N ASP A 483 -8.56 -13.80 8.03
CA ASP A 483 -8.29 -15.18 8.48
C ASP A 483 -7.60 -15.17 9.87
N ASP A 484 -6.80 -14.13 10.18
CA ASP A 484 -6.18 -13.90 11.49
C ASP A 484 -7.18 -13.58 12.62
N LEU A 485 -8.43 -13.23 12.30
CA LEU A 485 -9.45 -12.93 13.30
C LEU A 485 -10.05 -14.20 13.95
N ASP A 486 -9.65 -15.40 13.51
CA ASP A 486 -10.10 -16.71 14.03
C ASP A 486 -11.63 -16.78 14.19
N LEU A 487 -12.34 -16.25 13.18
CA LEU A 487 -13.80 -16.17 13.19
C LEU A 487 -14.39 -17.53 12.82
N ASP A 488 -15.36 -18.01 13.60
CA ASP A 488 -16.12 -19.21 13.30
C ASP A 488 -17.13 -18.94 12.16
N PHE A 489 -16.64 -18.91 10.92
CA PHE A 489 -17.47 -18.71 9.72
C PHE A 489 -18.46 -19.84 9.51
N ASP A 490 -18.02 -21.10 9.64
CA ASP A 490 -18.84 -22.27 9.36
C ASP A 490 -19.99 -22.43 10.36
N GLY A 491 -19.79 -22.02 11.62
CA GLY A 491 -20.80 -22.05 12.67
C GLY A 491 -21.69 -20.81 12.75
N SER A 492 -21.34 -19.72 12.06
CA SER A 492 -22.01 -18.41 12.20
C SER A 492 -22.63 -17.92 10.91
N VAL A 493 -23.48 -16.89 11.02
CA VAL A 493 -23.78 -15.99 9.90
C VAL A 493 -22.84 -14.80 9.99
N VAL A 494 -22.14 -14.49 8.91
CA VAL A 494 -21.20 -13.36 8.89
C VAL A 494 -21.74 -12.23 8.05
N VAL A 495 -21.82 -11.05 8.65
CA VAL A 495 -22.18 -9.80 7.98
C VAL A 495 -20.97 -8.88 7.98
N ALA A 496 -20.40 -8.65 6.80
CA ALA A 496 -19.25 -7.80 6.60
C ALA A 496 -19.65 -6.47 5.96
N GLU A 497 -19.61 -5.38 6.73
CA GLU A 497 -19.67 -4.04 6.16
C GLU A 497 -18.36 -3.74 5.45
N TRP A 498 -18.43 -3.23 4.21
CA TRP A 498 -17.29 -2.89 3.36
C TRP A 498 -16.43 -4.08 2.91
N GLY A 499 -16.97 -5.30 2.91
CA GLY A 499 -16.21 -6.52 2.59
C GLY A 499 -16.02 -6.86 1.11
N ALA A 500 -16.38 -5.96 0.18
CA ALA A 500 -16.26 -6.21 -1.25
C ALA A 500 -14.80 -6.46 -1.65
N GLY A 501 -14.53 -7.51 -2.44
CA GLY A 501 -13.19 -7.93 -2.84
C GLY A 501 -12.36 -8.66 -1.78
N MET A 502 -12.78 -8.70 -0.51
CA MET A 502 -11.99 -9.30 0.59
C MET A 502 -12.46 -10.71 0.98
N LEU A 503 -13.69 -11.05 0.61
CA LEU A 503 -14.46 -12.16 1.19
C LEU A 503 -15.07 -13.08 0.13
N GLU A 504 -14.73 -12.86 -1.15
CA GLU A 504 -15.35 -13.48 -2.33
C GLU A 504 -14.85 -14.90 -2.64
N GLU A 505 -13.81 -15.38 -1.95
CA GLU A 505 -13.24 -16.73 -2.16
C GLU A 505 -14.09 -17.86 -1.55
N ARG A 506 -15.19 -17.52 -0.86
CA ARG A 506 -16.10 -18.50 -0.24
C ARG A 506 -17.12 -18.97 -1.27
N GLY A 507 -17.31 -20.29 -1.42
CA GLY A 507 -18.10 -20.89 -2.52
C GLY A 507 -19.56 -20.44 -2.68
N SER A 508 -20.18 -19.76 -1.71
CA SER A 508 -21.46 -19.05 -1.90
C SER A 508 -21.57 -17.86 -0.95
N TRP A 509 -22.04 -16.70 -1.43
CA TRP A 509 -22.21 -15.48 -0.63
C TRP A 509 -23.33 -14.60 -1.17
N ILE A 510 -23.77 -13.63 -0.37
CA ILE A 510 -24.68 -12.56 -0.78
C ILE A 510 -23.91 -11.23 -0.81
N GLU A 511 -24.08 -10.48 -1.88
CA GLU A 511 -23.63 -9.09 -2.00
C GLU A 511 -24.84 -8.16 -1.92
N ILE A 512 -24.76 -7.13 -1.07
CA ILE A 512 -25.79 -6.11 -0.92
C ILE A 512 -25.17 -4.76 -1.21
N VAL A 513 -25.66 -4.08 -2.23
CA VAL A 513 -25.27 -2.71 -2.58
C VAL A 513 -26.40 -1.77 -2.23
N ILE A 514 -26.15 -0.83 -1.32
CA ILE A 514 -27.10 0.22 -0.93
C ILE A 514 -26.65 1.54 -1.57
N GLU A 515 -27.40 1.98 -2.55
CA GLU A 515 -27.25 3.27 -3.20
C GLU A 515 -28.08 4.32 -2.47
N ARG A 516 -27.45 5.43 -2.11
CA ARG A 516 -28.11 6.62 -1.58
C ARG A 516 -28.11 7.70 -2.67
N PRO A 517 -29.27 8.10 -3.22
CA PRO A 517 -29.35 9.22 -4.15
C PRO A 517 -28.92 10.49 -3.42
N THR A 518 -27.80 11.10 -3.81
CA THR A 518 -27.42 12.41 -3.27
C THR A 518 -28.21 13.50 -3.99
N GLY A 519 -29.29 13.97 -3.35
CA GLY A 519 -29.91 15.28 -3.58
C GLY A 519 -31.32 15.27 -4.19
N SER A 520 -32.27 15.87 -3.47
CA SER A 520 -33.47 16.45 -4.09
C SER A 520 -33.53 17.96 -3.82
N THR A 521 -33.74 18.68 -4.92
CA THR A 521 -34.16 20.08 -5.02
C THR A 521 -35.38 20.40 -4.16
N ALA A 522 -35.32 21.44 -3.33
CA ALA A 522 -36.50 22.21 -2.95
C ALA A 522 -36.43 23.58 -3.64
N ALA A 523 -37.46 23.85 -4.44
CA ALA A 523 -37.67 25.06 -5.20
C ALA A 523 -37.79 26.32 -4.31
N GLY A 524 -37.47 27.47 -4.89
CA GLY A 524 -37.47 28.76 -4.20
C GLY A 524 -38.77 29.13 -3.48
N GLY A 525 -38.61 29.71 -2.30
CA GLY A 525 -39.63 30.38 -1.53
C GLY A 525 -38.99 30.93 -0.26
N ALA A 526 -38.99 32.25 -0.08
CA ALA A 526 -38.55 32.89 1.15
C ALA A 526 -39.48 32.50 2.29
N LEU A 527 -38.96 31.89 3.37
CA LEU A 527 -39.64 31.80 4.66
C LEU A 527 -38.62 31.84 5.81
N GLU A 528 -39.04 32.53 6.86
CA GLU A 528 -38.35 32.88 8.10
C GLU A 528 -38.14 31.66 9.02
N ASP A 529 -37.25 31.81 9.99
CA ASP A 529 -37.00 30.89 11.12
C ASP A 529 -38.31 30.32 11.72
N GLU A 530 -38.45 28.99 11.74
CA GLU A 530 -39.12 28.14 12.76
C GLU A 530 -39.46 26.75 12.17
N ASP A 531 -38.54 25.77 12.29
CA ASP A 531 -38.80 24.38 12.72
C ASP A 531 -37.52 23.52 12.58
N LEU A 532 -36.93 23.16 13.72
CA LEU A 532 -35.91 22.12 13.82
C LEU A 532 -36.61 20.83 14.25
N GLY A 533 -36.89 19.93 13.31
CA GLY A 533 -37.34 18.58 13.67
C GLY A 533 -38.03 17.79 12.58
N GLU A 534 -37.30 17.38 11.53
CA GLU A 534 -37.55 16.13 10.79
C GLU A 534 -36.36 15.92 9.82
N GLU A 535 -35.55 14.87 10.05
CA GLU A 535 -34.53 14.46 9.07
C GLU A 535 -35.24 14.08 7.77
N LEU A 536 -34.91 14.74 6.65
CA LEU A 536 -35.43 14.38 5.34
C LEU A 536 -35.15 12.90 5.06
N ILE A 537 -36.21 12.09 4.97
CA ILE A 537 -36.12 10.67 4.65
C ILE A 537 -35.79 10.56 3.16
N GLU A 538 -34.53 10.27 2.86
CA GLU A 538 -34.08 10.02 1.49
C GLU A 538 -34.30 8.54 1.14
N PRO A 539 -35.09 8.22 0.09
CA PRO A 539 -35.28 6.84 -0.34
C PRO A 539 -33.96 6.27 -0.86
N ARG A 540 -33.62 5.05 -0.46
CA ARG A 540 -32.45 4.31 -0.95
C ARG A 540 -32.86 3.29 -1.99
N VAL A 541 -31.90 2.88 -2.80
CA VAL A 541 -32.04 1.70 -3.64
C VAL A 541 -31.11 0.64 -3.06
N MET A 542 -31.64 -0.56 -2.82
CA MET A 542 -30.83 -1.70 -2.41
C MET A 542 -30.89 -2.77 -3.50
N THR A 543 -29.72 -3.28 -3.89
CA THR A 543 -29.61 -4.45 -4.76
C THR A 543 -29.02 -5.59 -3.94
N ILE A 544 -29.70 -6.74 -3.93
CA ILE A 544 -29.22 -7.98 -3.31
C ILE A 544 -28.87 -8.95 -4.44
N ALA A 545 -27.65 -9.48 -4.45
CA ALA A 545 -27.18 -10.48 -5.41
C ALA A 545 -26.61 -11.70 -4.69
N GLY A 546 -27.10 -12.89 -5.02
CA GLY A 546 -26.62 -14.15 -4.47
C GLY A 546 -25.69 -14.86 -5.46
N TYR A 547 -24.53 -15.30 -4.98
CA TYR A 547 -23.49 -15.96 -5.76
C TYR A 547 -23.26 -17.39 -5.28
N GLY A 548 -23.03 -18.32 -6.20
CA GLY A 548 -22.76 -19.72 -5.90
C GLY A 548 -24.01 -20.59 -5.73
N PRO A 549 -23.83 -21.93 -5.64
CA PRO A 549 -24.91 -22.91 -5.71
C PRO A 549 -25.98 -22.76 -4.61
N ARG A 550 -25.66 -22.16 -3.46
CA ARG A 550 -26.63 -21.92 -2.39
C ARG A 550 -27.74 -20.96 -2.77
N TRP A 551 -27.47 -20.00 -3.66
CA TRP A 551 -28.37 -18.90 -3.99
C TRP A 551 -29.00 -19.02 -5.39
N ALA A 552 -28.64 -20.07 -6.15
CA ALA A 552 -29.09 -20.28 -7.52
C ALA A 552 -30.61 -20.50 -7.67
N ASP A 553 -31.30 -20.96 -6.63
CA ASP A 553 -32.73 -21.31 -6.66
C ASP A 553 -33.68 -20.18 -6.19
N GLY A 554 -33.20 -18.94 -6.06
CA GLY A 554 -34.08 -17.77 -5.81
C GLY A 554 -34.49 -17.56 -4.35
N VAL A 555 -33.59 -17.82 -3.40
CA VAL A 555 -33.83 -17.69 -1.95
C VAL A 555 -33.76 -16.24 -1.43
N LEU A 556 -33.53 -15.24 -2.31
CA LEU A 556 -33.45 -13.83 -1.94
C LEU A 556 -34.82 -13.26 -1.51
N PRO A 557 -34.87 -12.28 -0.57
CA PRO A 557 -36.09 -11.75 0.05
C PRO A 557 -37.27 -11.45 -0.87
#